data_AF-A0A315ZIG5-F1
#
_entry.id   AF-A0A315ZIG5-F1
#
_cell.length_a   1.000
_cell.length_b   1.000
_cell.length_c   1.000
_cell.angle_alpha   90.00
_cell.angle_beta   90.00
_cell.angle_gamma   90.00
#
_symmetry.space_group_name_H-M   'P 1'
#
loop_
_entity.id
_entity.type
_entity.pdbx_description
1 polymer ?
#
loop_
_entity_poly.entity_id
_entity_poly.type
_entity_poly.pdbx_seq_one_letter_code
_entity_poly.pdbx_strand_id
1 'polypeptide(L)'
;MKFFLLLVTPLLVISNFCHAQFQQTNVKHLQEIKDRTLLVLEVSIPAKTQKRITKKYGQQKLNEIQNTYVEFNSYVKELITKEWDFNKKVEYMPQDQFLSLSKKQKQKYAVLHFTSYKYSRSSGQLPSSYVILAPELIGEKDQANHKFRELHHALILNRGEKIYASSLKGPIVFVNLPEPYPSFISSKFGIRNIKMTITNRMKGEKITKKGFYAEISKNAKELKNKTLLVKNSSLHKKFSFSQLKKLYKYPVKLVTDVEYEKYFKEESSDYAFLLVIPTVSSTTVIFSTCIIDGASGKYMGFAMPSMGGMLLSANTGGISTIGNIGKIKEKTFSNMIKTANI
;
A
#
# COMPACT_ATOMS: atom_id res chain seq x y z
N MET A 1 16.03 3.80 44.90
CA MET A 1 14.85 4.37 44.22
C MET A 1 15.14 5.16 42.92
N LYS A 2 16.36 5.67 42.64
CA LYS A 2 16.64 6.45 41.42
C LYS A 2 16.72 5.64 40.10
N PHE A 3 16.94 4.32 40.16
CA PHE A 3 16.98 3.45 38.97
C PHE A 3 15.60 3.04 38.43
N PHE A 4 14.53 3.18 39.22
CA PHE A 4 13.19 2.78 38.80
C PHE A 4 12.56 3.79 37.82
N LEU A 5 12.91 5.09 37.93
CA LEU A 5 12.43 6.12 37.00
C LEU A 5 13.05 6.00 35.59
N LEU A 6 14.23 5.41 35.46
CA LEU A 6 14.93 5.26 34.17
C LEU A 6 14.36 4.13 33.29
N LEU A 7 13.64 3.18 33.87
CA LEU A 7 12.98 2.07 33.15
C LEU A 7 11.57 2.41 32.65
N VAL A 8 10.87 3.36 33.29
CA VAL A 8 9.49 3.73 32.95
C VAL A 8 9.44 4.67 31.73
N THR A 9 10.44 5.54 31.56
CA THR A 9 10.49 6.50 30.45
C THR A 9 10.56 5.84 29.05
N PRO A 10 11.38 4.80 28.79
CA PRO A 10 11.38 4.15 27.48
C PRO A 10 10.06 3.41 27.15
N LEU A 11 9.31 2.94 28.15
CA LEU A 11 8.00 2.29 27.94
C LEU A 11 6.92 3.28 27.46
N LEU A 12 6.92 4.52 27.95
CA LEU A 12 5.97 5.57 27.54
C LEU A 12 6.22 6.07 26.11
N VAL A 13 7.46 6.02 25.63
CA VAL A 13 7.79 6.42 24.25
C VAL A 13 7.30 5.35 23.25
N ILE A 14 7.28 4.08 23.63
CA ILE A 14 6.89 2.96 22.75
C ILE A 14 5.37 2.94 22.46
N SER A 15 4.51 3.32 23.41
CA SER A 15 3.04 3.28 23.21
C SER A 15 2.54 4.31 22.19
N ASN A 16 3.26 5.42 22.00
CA ASN A 16 2.86 6.49 21.07
C ASN A 16 3.14 6.15 19.60
N PHE A 17 4.13 5.29 19.31
CA PHE A 17 4.49 4.96 17.93
C PHE A 17 3.44 4.10 17.20
N CYS A 18 2.69 3.25 17.91
CA CYS A 18 1.66 2.43 17.28
C CYS A 18 0.40 3.22 16.85
N HIS A 19 0.18 4.41 17.41
CA HIS A 19 -1.01 5.23 17.10
C HIS A 19 -0.87 6.03 15.80
N ALA A 20 0.35 6.31 15.34
CA ALA A 20 0.60 7.15 14.17
C ALA A 20 0.41 6.42 12.82
N GLN A 21 0.61 5.10 12.77
CA GLN A 21 0.49 4.32 11.52
C GLN A 21 -0.97 4.01 11.13
N PHE A 22 -1.89 4.02 12.08
CA PHE A 22 -3.32 4.05 11.82
C PHE A 22 -3.78 5.51 11.81
N GLN A 23 -3.23 6.33 10.90
CA GLN A 23 -3.59 7.74 10.77
C GLN A 23 -5.09 7.88 10.97
N GLN A 24 -5.47 8.53 12.07
CA GLN A 24 -6.88 8.64 12.44
C GLN A 24 -7.53 9.56 11.42
N THR A 25 -8.05 8.98 10.35
CA THR A 25 -8.88 9.69 9.38
C THR A 25 -9.96 10.42 10.18
N ASN A 26 -9.89 11.74 10.15
CA ASN A 26 -10.77 12.60 10.93
C ASN A 26 -12.13 12.67 10.21
N VAL A 27 -13.20 12.30 10.92
CA VAL A 27 -14.56 12.31 10.38
C VAL A 27 -14.94 13.71 9.86
N LYS A 28 -14.50 14.77 10.53
CA LYS A 28 -14.70 16.15 10.07
C LYS A 28 -14.08 16.38 8.69
N HIS A 29 -12.85 15.89 8.46
CA HIS A 29 -12.21 16.01 7.16
C HIS A 29 -12.94 15.20 6.08
N LEU A 30 -13.49 14.02 6.43
CA LEU A 30 -14.32 13.24 5.50
C LEU A 30 -15.60 13.99 5.12
N GLN A 31 -16.28 14.57 6.10
CA GLN A 31 -17.47 15.40 5.86
C GLN A 31 -17.14 16.61 4.96
N GLU A 32 -16.01 17.29 5.18
CA GLU A 32 -15.54 18.42 4.36
C GLU A 32 -15.30 18.07 2.88
N ILE A 33 -15.01 16.81 2.57
CA ILE A 33 -14.71 16.37 1.19
C ILE A 33 -15.85 15.58 0.54
N LYS A 34 -16.87 15.16 1.29
CA LYS A 34 -17.99 14.34 0.79
C LYS A 34 -18.75 15.03 -0.35
N ASP A 35 -19.01 16.32 -0.19
CA ASP A 35 -19.78 17.11 -1.16
C ASP A 35 -18.92 17.75 -2.26
N ARG A 36 -17.59 17.55 -2.21
CA ARG A 36 -16.68 17.99 -3.26
C ARG A 36 -16.73 17.05 -4.46
N THR A 37 -16.31 17.52 -5.62
CA THR A 37 -16.03 16.65 -6.76
C THR A 37 -14.81 15.79 -6.44
N LEU A 38 -14.89 14.47 -6.63
CA LEU A 38 -13.71 13.62 -6.63
C LEU A 38 -12.94 13.88 -7.92
N LEU A 39 -11.71 14.37 -7.80
CA LEU A 39 -10.76 14.44 -8.90
C LEU A 39 -9.77 13.28 -8.77
N VAL A 40 -9.74 12.41 -9.77
CA VAL A 40 -8.74 11.36 -9.88
C VAL A 40 -7.59 11.87 -10.75
N LEU A 41 -6.39 11.97 -10.19
CA LEU A 41 -5.23 12.41 -10.95
C LEU A 41 -4.70 11.28 -11.82
N GLU A 42 -4.65 11.53 -13.12
CA GLU A 42 -4.02 10.65 -14.10
C GLU A 42 -2.50 10.79 -14.00
N VAL A 43 -1.82 9.65 -13.90
CA VAL A 43 -0.36 9.63 -13.85
C VAL A 43 0.20 9.75 -15.26
N SER A 44 1.26 10.55 -15.41
CA SER A 44 1.99 10.72 -16.65
C SER A 44 3.49 10.83 -16.40
N ILE A 45 4.30 10.59 -17.44
CA ILE A 45 5.74 10.72 -17.35
C ILE A 45 6.11 12.19 -17.61
N PRO A 46 6.80 12.89 -16.69
CA PRO A 46 7.23 14.26 -16.94
C PRO A 46 8.14 14.38 -18.17
N ALA A 47 8.03 15.45 -18.96
CA ALA A 47 8.80 15.63 -20.21
C ALA A 47 10.32 15.47 -20.02
N LYS A 48 10.87 15.97 -18.90
CA LYS A 48 12.30 15.80 -18.55
C LYS A 48 12.69 14.33 -18.36
N THR A 49 11.80 13.52 -17.80
CA THR A 49 11.99 12.09 -17.61
C THR A 49 11.83 11.34 -18.94
N GLN A 50 10.87 11.72 -19.79
CA GLN A 50 10.72 11.15 -21.14
C GLN A 50 12.00 11.32 -21.96
N LYS A 51 12.53 12.55 -22.06
CA LYS A 51 13.80 12.83 -22.77
C LYS A 51 14.96 11.98 -22.26
N ARG A 52 15.02 11.74 -20.94
CA ARG A 52 16.06 10.90 -20.32
C ARG A 52 15.89 9.43 -20.71
N ILE A 53 14.67 8.90 -20.65
CA ILE A 53 14.36 7.52 -21.03
C ILE A 53 14.71 7.30 -22.50
N THR A 54 14.26 8.18 -23.40
CA THR A 54 14.58 8.08 -24.84
C THR A 54 16.09 8.08 -25.07
N LYS A 55 16.84 8.97 -24.41
CA LYS A 55 18.30 9.05 -24.56
C LYS A 55 19.02 7.77 -24.10
N LYS A 56 18.54 7.10 -23.05
CA LYS A 56 19.26 5.98 -22.44
C LYS A 56 18.77 4.61 -22.93
N TYR A 57 17.47 4.46 -23.13
CA TYR A 57 16.82 3.18 -23.42
C TYR A 57 16.12 3.16 -24.78
N GLY A 58 16.10 4.27 -25.51
CA GLY A 58 15.45 4.39 -26.81
C GLY A 58 13.95 4.70 -26.75
N GLN A 59 13.39 5.03 -27.91
CA GLN A 59 11.98 5.42 -28.05
C GLN A 59 11.01 4.26 -27.78
N GLN A 60 11.36 3.04 -28.20
CA GLN A 60 10.52 1.86 -27.95
C GLN A 60 10.28 1.66 -26.46
N LYS A 61 11.32 1.77 -25.62
CA LYS A 61 11.18 1.62 -24.17
C LYS A 61 10.33 2.73 -23.56
N LEU A 62 10.43 3.97 -24.06
CA LEU A 62 9.53 5.04 -23.64
C LEU A 62 8.06 4.68 -23.94
N ASN A 63 7.78 4.16 -25.13
CA ASN A 63 6.42 3.77 -25.51
C ASN A 63 5.88 2.63 -24.63
N GLU A 64 6.69 1.61 -24.33
CA GLU A 64 6.33 0.53 -23.39
C GLU A 64 5.95 1.07 -22.01
N ILE A 65 6.77 1.97 -21.46
CA ILE A 65 6.49 2.59 -20.15
C ILE A 65 5.23 3.45 -20.25
N GLN A 66 5.05 4.26 -21.29
CA GLN A 66 3.85 5.06 -21.47
C GLN A 66 2.58 4.20 -21.52
N ASN A 67 2.63 3.05 -22.20
CA ASN A 67 1.53 2.10 -22.24
C ASN A 67 1.18 1.57 -20.84
N THR A 68 2.18 1.28 -19.99
CA THR A 68 1.93 0.91 -18.58
C THR A 68 1.18 2.01 -17.81
N TYR A 69 1.48 3.30 -18.06
CA TYR A 69 0.74 4.39 -17.42
C TYR A 69 -0.69 4.51 -17.95
N VAL A 70 -0.90 4.32 -19.25
CA VAL A 70 -2.23 4.33 -19.88
C VAL A 70 -3.10 3.20 -19.33
N GLU A 71 -2.56 1.98 -19.29
CA GLU A 71 -3.22 0.80 -18.74
C GLU A 71 -3.53 0.97 -17.24
N PHE A 72 -2.59 1.51 -16.48
CA PHE A 72 -2.81 1.79 -15.07
C PHE A 72 -3.93 2.82 -14.86
N ASN A 73 -3.92 3.93 -15.60
CA ASN A 73 -4.98 4.94 -15.53
C ASN A 73 -6.35 4.34 -15.92
N SER A 74 -6.40 3.44 -16.91
CA SER A 74 -7.66 2.78 -17.30
C SER A 74 -8.19 1.88 -16.19
N TYR A 75 -7.33 1.10 -15.51
CA TYR A 75 -7.72 0.30 -14.34
C TYR A 75 -8.32 1.15 -13.23
N VAL A 76 -7.67 2.27 -12.89
CA VAL A 76 -8.17 3.18 -11.86
C VAL A 76 -9.53 3.76 -12.27
N LYS A 77 -9.67 4.19 -13.53
CA LYS A 77 -10.91 4.75 -14.05
C LYS A 77 -12.07 3.75 -14.00
N GLU A 78 -11.83 2.53 -14.45
CA GLU A 78 -12.78 1.42 -14.38
C GLU A 78 -13.22 1.16 -12.93
N LEU A 79 -12.27 0.99 -12.03
CA LEU A 79 -12.54 0.68 -10.62
C LEU A 79 -13.25 1.82 -9.88
N ILE A 80 -12.90 3.08 -10.17
CA ILE A 80 -13.62 4.23 -9.60
C ILE A 80 -15.06 4.27 -10.11
N THR A 81 -15.28 4.00 -11.40
CA THR A 81 -16.63 3.96 -11.97
C THR A 81 -17.48 2.84 -11.34
N LYS A 82 -16.88 1.66 -11.11
CA LYS A 82 -17.57 0.49 -10.56
C LYS A 82 -17.79 0.58 -9.05
N GLU A 83 -16.79 1.01 -8.29
CA GLU A 83 -16.76 0.84 -6.84
C GLU A 83 -16.90 2.13 -6.03
N TRP A 84 -16.69 3.32 -6.61
CA TRP A 84 -16.71 4.57 -5.86
C TRP A 84 -18.11 5.18 -5.74
N ASP A 85 -18.58 5.35 -4.51
CA ASP A 85 -19.91 5.90 -4.19
C ASP A 85 -19.88 7.02 -3.14
N PHE A 86 -18.69 7.44 -2.71
CA PHE A 86 -18.56 8.42 -1.62
C PHE A 86 -18.82 9.87 -2.07
N ASN A 87 -18.41 10.21 -3.31
CA ASN A 87 -18.61 11.53 -3.91
C ASN A 87 -19.63 11.42 -5.06
N LYS A 88 -20.48 12.44 -5.20
CA LYS A 88 -21.52 12.47 -6.25
C LYS A 88 -20.98 12.65 -7.67
N LYS A 89 -19.89 13.40 -7.81
CA LYS A 89 -19.26 13.72 -9.10
C LYS A 89 -17.82 13.23 -9.09
N VAL A 90 -17.41 12.64 -10.20
CA VAL A 90 -16.03 12.22 -10.46
C VAL A 90 -15.52 12.90 -11.73
N GLU A 91 -14.32 13.46 -11.66
CA GLU A 91 -13.57 14.03 -12.78
C GLU A 91 -12.18 13.38 -12.84
N TYR A 92 -11.58 13.38 -14.04
CA TYR A 92 -10.23 12.87 -14.28
C TYR A 92 -9.40 14.01 -14.86
N MET A 93 -8.16 14.17 -14.40
CA MET A 93 -7.29 15.24 -14.86
C MET A 93 -5.82 14.82 -14.76
N PRO A 94 -4.99 15.13 -15.78
CA PRO A 94 -3.55 14.99 -15.69
C PRO A 94 -2.97 15.73 -14.48
N GLN A 95 -2.03 15.11 -13.78
CA GLN A 95 -1.44 15.68 -12.57
C GLN A 95 -0.82 17.07 -12.79
N ASP A 96 -0.17 17.32 -13.92
CA ASP A 96 0.43 18.60 -14.28
C ASP A 96 -0.62 19.71 -14.49
N GLN A 97 -1.75 19.39 -15.11
CA GLN A 97 -2.88 20.32 -15.23
C GLN A 97 -3.48 20.65 -13.85
N PHE A 98 -3.60 19.67 -12.95
CA PHE A 98 -4.08 19.94 -11.60
C PHE A 98 -3.13 20.88 -10.84
N LEU A 99 -1.82 20.71 -11.02
CA LEU A 99 -0.81 21.54 -10.36
C LEU A 99 -0.90 23.01 -10.77
N SER A 100 -1.30 23.31 -12.01
CA SER A 100 -1.45 24.69 -12.50
C SER A 100 -2.73 25.39 -12.00
N LEU A 101 -3.69 24.65 -11.41
CA LEU A 101 -4.90 25.26 -10.85
C LEU A 101 -4.59 26.21 -9.68
N SER A 102 -5.32 27.32 -9.62
CA SER A 102 -5.29 28.23 -8.48
C SER A 102 -5.76 27.54 -7.19
N LYS A 103 -5.36 28.07 -6.03
CA LYS A 103 -5.77 27.55 -4.72
C LYS A 103 -7.31 27.50 -4.58
N LYS A 104 -8.03 28.52 -5.06
CA LYS A 104 -9.51 28.58 -5.05
C LYS A 104 -10.14 27.50 -5.91
N GLN A 105 -9.55 27.18 -7.07
CA GLN A 105 -10.02 26.07 -7.91
C GLN A 105 -9.77 24.72 -7.22
N LYS A 106 -8.59 24.52 -6.62
CA LYS A 106 -8.23 23.28 -5.91
C LYS A 106 -9.17 22.96 -4.73
N GLN A 107 -9.71 23.96 -4.05
CA GLN A 107 -10.68 23.79 -2.94
C GLN A 107 -11.98 23.09 -3.34
N LYS A 108 -12.33 23.09 -4.63
CA LYS A 108 -13.53 22.41 -5.15
C LYS A 108 -13.40 20.89 -5.12
N TYR A 109 -12.18 20.38 -4.96
CA TYR A 109 -11.88 18.97 -5.17
C TYR A 109 -11.54 18.23 -3.87
N ALA A 110 -12.05 17.02 -3.76
CA ALA A 110 -11.40 15.91 -3.07
C ALA A 110 -10.50 15.23 -4.10
N VAL A 111 -9.25 14.94 -3.80
CA VAL A 111 -8.31 14.47 -4.81
C VAL A 111 -7.74 13.12 -4.42
N LEU A 112 -7.95 12.15 -5.31
CA LEU A 112 -7.36 10.83 -5.25
C LEU A 112 -6.16 10.79 -6.20
N HIS A 113 -5.00 10.42 -5.67
CA HIS A 113 -3.77 10.40 -6.45
C HIS A 113 -2.84 9.29 -5.99
N PHE A 114 -2.05 8.81 -6.95
CA PHE A 114 -0.99 7.84 -6.71
C PHE A 114 0.31 8.55 -6.44
N THR A 115 1.12 7.99 -5.55
CA THR A 115 2.45 8.52 -5.26
C THR A 115 3.41 7.37 -5.05
N SER A 116 4.60 7.51 -5.62
CA SER A 116 5.74 6.67 -5.29
C SER A 116 6.51 7.29 -4.14
N TYR A 117 6.97 6.46 -3.23
CA TYR A 117 7.81 6.86 -2.13
C TYR A 117 9.14 6.13 -2.22
N LYS A 118 10.20 6.88 -1.94
CA LYS A 118 11.54 6.37 -1.81
C LYS A 118 11.93 6.42 -0.34
N TYR A 119 12.63 5.39 0.12
CA TYR A 119 13.03 5.29 1.51
C TYR A 119 14.56 5.36 1.68
N SER A 120 15.06 6.34 2.45
CA SER A 120 16.49 6.45 2.82
C SER A 120 16.68 6.46 4.33
N ARG A 121 17.84 5.98 4.80
CA ARG A 121 18.17 5.95 6.23
C ARG A 121 18.20 7.33 6.89
N SER A 122 18.70 8.34 6.18
CA SER A 122 18.94 9.68 6.71
C SER A 122 17.69 10.56 6.69
N SER A 123 16.84 10.35 5.68
CA SER A 123 15.75 11.28 5.36
C SER A 123 14.37 10.64 5.53
N GLY A 124 14.34 9.36 5.88
CA GLY A 124 13.11 8.59 6.03
C GLY A 124 12.40 8.37 4.71
N GLN A 125 11.07 8.42 4.77
CA GLN A 125 10.20 8.30 3.62
C GLN A 125 10.09 9.65 2.89
N LEU A 126 10.47 9.68 1.61
CA LEU A 126 10.36 10.85 0.75
C LEU A 126 9.44 10.55 -0.44
N PRO A 127 8.46 11.41 -0.76
CA PRO A 127 7.71 11.26 -1.99
C PRO A 127 8.65 11.45 -3.18
N SER A 128 8.53 10.57 -4.17
CA SER A 128 9.12 10.76 -5.48
C SER A 128 8.44 11.92 -6.19
N SER A 129 9.18 12.66 -7.00
CA SER A 129 8.65 13.78 -7.79
C SER A 129 7.66 13.34 -8.89
N TYR A 130 7.63 12.04 -9.20
CA TYR A 130 6.68 11.41 -10.10
C TYR A 130 6.43 9.96 -9.66
N VAL A 131 5.28 9.40 -10.07
CA VAL A 131 4.98 7.98 -9.87
C VAL A 131 5.90 7.15 -10.76
N ILE A 132 6.51 6.11 -10.23
CA ILE A 132 7.47 5.23 -10.91
C ILE A 132 6.80 3.88 -11.20
N LEU A 133 6.24 3.69 -12.39
CA LEU A 133 5.57 2.41 -12.72
C LEU A 133 6.49 1.36 -13.35
N ALA A 134 7.76 1.69 -13.59
CA ALA A 134 8.70 0.82 -14.31
C ALA A 134 10.00 0.58 -13.51
N PRO A 135 10.47 -0.68 -13.38
CA PRO A 135 11.69 -1.04 -12.66
C PRO A 135 12.93 -0.28 -13.08
N GLU A 136 13.06 -0.01 -14.37
CA GLU A 136 14.22 0.64 -14.96
C GLU A 136 14.37 2.08 -14.45
N LEU A 137 13.30 2.68 -13.95
CA LEU A 137 13.31 4.03 -13.37
C LEU A 137 13.74 4.05 -11.90
N ILE A 138 13.88 2.90 -11.24
CA ILE A 138 14.32 2.78 -9.84
C ILE A 138 15.79 3.13 -9.69
N GLY A 139 16.64 2.71 -10.64
CA GLY A 139 18.09 2.74 -10.51
C GLY A 139 18.77 4.08 -10.81
N GLU A 140 18.05 5.14 -11.17
CA GLU A 140 18.67 6.18 -12.01
C GLU A 140 19.10 7.49 -11.35
N LYS A 141 18.60 7.85 -10.16
CA LYS A 141 19.06 9.08 -9.50
C LYS A 141 18.94 8.98 -7.99
N ASP A 142 20.06 8.58 -7.40
CA ASP A 142 20.48 9.06 -6.10
C ASP A 142 22.01 9.31 -6.15
N GLN A 143 22.42 10.12 -7.14
CA GLN A 143 23.80 10.60 -7.32
C GLN A 143 24.20 11.69 -6.31
N ALA A 144 23.35 11.99 -5.33
CA ALA A 144 23.65 12.92 -4.25
C ALA A 144 23.33 12.25 -2.90
N ASN A 145 24.31 11.52 -2.36
CA ASN A 145 24.47 11.12 -0.95
C ASN A 145 23.37 10.31 -0.24
N HIS A 146 22.22 10.08 -0.84
CA HIS A 146 21.21 9.18 -0.31
C HIS A 146 21.30 7.85 -1.07
N LYS A 147 21.18 6.73 -0.37
CA LYS A 147 21.05 5.40 -0.97
C LYS A 147 19.61 4.99 -0.73
N PHE A 148 18.67 5.44 -1.55
CA PHE A 148 17.29 4.94 -1.48
C PHE A 148 17.30 3.42 -1.68
N ARG A 149 16.75 2.69 -0.72
CA ARG A 149 16.81 1.21 -0.70
C ARG A 149 15.56 0.56 -1.24
N GLU A 150 14.43 1.22 -1.07
CA GLU A 150 13.12 0.63 -1.29
C GLU A 150 12.19 1.67 -1.94
N LEU A 151 11.49 1.21 -2.98
CA LEU A 151 10.39 1.90 -3.62
C LEU A 151 9.10 1.25 -3.14
N HIS A 152 8.14 2.07 -2.71
CA HIS A 152 6.78 1.61 -2.53
C HIS A 152 5.79 2.64 -3.06
N HIS A 153 4.56 2.20 -3.25
CA HIS A 153 3.48 3.02 -3.78
C HIS A 153 2.40 3.22 -2.75
N ALA A 154 1.73 4.36 -2.82
CA ALA A 154 0.53 4.60 -2.06
C ALA A 154 -0.55 5.23 -2.95
N LEU A 155 -1.79 4.93 -2.59
CA LEU A 155 -2.97 5.66 -3.04
C LEU A 155 -3.42 6.57 -1.90
N ILE A 156 -3.65 7.85 -2.22
CA ILE A 156 -3.85 8.89 -1.23
C ILE A 156 -5.09 9.71 -1.58
N LEU A 157 -5.97 9.88 -0.59
CA LEU A 157 -7.11 10.78 -0.67
C LEU A 157 -6.82 12.05 0.14
N ASN A 158 -7.00 13.21 -0.49
CA ASN A 158 -6.70 14.51 0.08
C ASN A 158 -7.75 15.57 -0.23
N ARG A 159 -7.69 16.69 0.48
CA ARG A 159 -8.26 17.96 0.02
C ARG A 159 -7.38 18.52 -1.09
N GLY A 160 -7.97 19.00 -2.19
CA GLY A 160 -7.20 19.48 -3.33
C GLY A 160 -6.20 20.59 -2.97
N GLU A 161 -6.57 21.50 -2.09
CA GLU A 161 -5.72 22.60 -1.62
C GLU A 161 -4.60 22.17 -0.65
N LYS A 162 -4.56 20.90 -0.25
CA LYS A 162 -3.55 20.34 0.65
C LYS A 162 -2.58 19.38 -0.04
N ILE A 163 -2.76 19.12 -1.33
CA ILE A 163 -1.80 18.34 -2.09
C ILE A 163 -0.47 19.10 -2.17
N TYR A 164 0.62 18.42 -1.79
CA TYR A 164 1.99 18.92 -1.72
C TYR A 164 2.23 20.13 -0.80
N ALA A 165 1.26 20.50 0.04
CA ALA A 165 1.51 21.43 1.12
C ALA A 165 2.44 20.74 2.13
N SER A 166 3.58 21.35 2.48
CA SER A 166 4.52 20.91 3.53
C SER A 166 3.90 20.85 4.94
N SER A 167 2.57 21.02 5.06
CA SER A 167 1.89 21.11 6.32
C SER A 167 1.92 19.75 7.03
N LEU A 168 2.27 19.78 8.32
CA LEU A 168 2.24 18.69 9.30
C LEU A 168 0.94 17.87 9.35
N LYS A 169 -0.12 18.30 8.67
CA LYS A 169 -1.39 17.60 8.54
C LYS A 169 -1.28 16.66 7.35
N GLY A 170 -0.97 15.39 7.65
CA GLY A 170 -0.92 14.29 6.68
C GLY A 170 -2.24 14.09 5.92
N PRO A 171 -2.27 13.12 5.01
CA PRO A 171 -3.43 12.90 4.14
C PRO A 171 -4.71 12.53 4.89
N ILE A 172 -5.87 12.65 4.23
CA ILE A 172 -7.15 12.21 4.82
C ILE A 172 -7.16 10.69 4.93
N VAL A 173 -6.81 10.00 3.85
CA VAL A 173 -6.60 8.55 3.82
C VAL A 173 -5.33 8.24 3.06
N PHE A 174 -4.56 7.29 3.56
CA PHE A 174 -3.31 6.83 2.97
C PHE A 174 -3.29 5.30 2.97
N VAL A 175 -3.12 4.70 1.79
CA VAL A 175 -3.06 3.25 1.64
C VAL A 175 -1.79 2.87 0.89
N ASN A 176 -0.89 2.14 1.56
CA ASN A 176 0.24 1.50 0.90
C ASN A 176 -0.25 0.36 -0.01
N LEU A 177 0.33 0.25 -1.19
CA LEU A 177 -0.06 -0.74 -2.19
C LEU A 177 0.81 -1.99 -2.12
N PRO A 178 0.25 -3.19 -2.36
CA PRO A 178 0.95 -4.45 -2.15
C PRO A 178 2.09 -4.71 -3.15
N GLU A 179 2.05 -4.12 -4.34
CA GLU A 179 3.04 -4.42 -5.38
C GLU A 179 4.05 -3.29 -5.54
N PRO A 180 5.31 -3.65 -5.89
CA PRO A 180 6.36 -2.69 -6.13
C PRO A 180 6.11 -1.84 -7.38
N TYR A 181 5.15 -2.24 -8.22
CA TYR A 181 4.65 -1.45 -9.34
C TYR A 181 3.12 -1.53 -9.33
N PRO A 182 2.43 -0.39 -9.48
CA PRO A 182 0.97 -0.37 -9.54
C PRO A 182 0.42 -1.21 -10.69
N SER A 183 -0.45 -2.16 -10.37
CA SER A 183 -1.21 -3.02 -11.28
C SER A 183 -2.71 -2.84 -11.06
N PHE A 184 -3.53 -3.64 -11.74
CA PHE A 184 -4.94 -3.80 -11.42
C PHE A 184 -5.16 -4.20 -9.94
N ILE A 185 -4.41 -5.17 -9.42
CA ILE A 185 -4.50 -5.65 -8.03
C ILE A 185 -4.25 -4.50 -7.05
N SER A 186 -3.17 -3.74 -7.28
CA SER A 186 -2.81 -2.60 -6.43
C SER A 186 -3.86 -1.50 -6.48
N SER A 187 -4.40 -1.18 -7.66
CA SER A 187 -5.45 -0.17 -7.84
C SER A 187 -6.71 -0.57 -7.06
N LYS A 188 -7.16 -1.80 -7.26
CA LYS A 188 -8.37 -2.34 -6.62
C LYS A 188 -8.20 -2.46 -5.11
N PHE A 189 -7.07 -2.98 -4.64
CA PHE A 189 -6.74 -3.01 -3.23
C PHE A 189 -6.77 -1.60 -2.62
N GLY A 190 -6.12 -0.63 -3.26
CA GLY A 190 -6.07 0.76 -2.80
C GLY A 190 -7.45 1.38 -2.67
N ILE A 191 -8.26 1.32 -3.74
CA ILE A 191 -9.60 1.92 -3.79
C ILE A 191 -10.52 1.29 -2.74
N ARG A 192 -10.55 -0.05 -2.63
CA ARG A 192 -11.35 -0.75 -1.62
C ARG A 192 -10.95 -0.38 -0.19
N ASN A 193 -9.65 -0.31 0.09
CA ASN A 193 -9.18 0.05 1.43
C ASN A 193 -9.50 1.51 1.79
N ILE A 194 -9.43 2.43 0.82
CA ILE A 194 -9.88 3.82 1.04
C ILE A 194 -11.39 3.83 1.33
N LYS A 195 -12.20 3.19 0.48
CA LYS A 195 -13.66 3.13 0.65
C LYS A 195 -14.05 2.52 2.00
N MET A 196 -13.45 1.40 2.37
CA MET A 196 -13.67 0.74 3.66
C MET A 196 -13.28 1.67 4.82
N THR A 197 -12.12 2.31 4.74
CA THR A 197 -11.67 3.28 5.76
C THR A 197 -12.68 4.41 5.91
N ILE A 198 -13.13 5.02 4.81
CA ILE A 198 -14.13 6.08 4.84
C ILE A 198 -15.43 5.58 5.48
N THR A 199 -15.92 4.42 5.03
CA THR A 199 -17.19 3.83 5.49
C THR A 199 -17.18 3.59 6.99
N ASN A 200 -16.15 2.91 7.51
CA ASN A 200 -16.05 2.58 8.94
C ASN A 200 -15.92 3.86 9.77
N ARG A 201 -15.13 4.84 9.32
CA ARG A 201 -14.95 6.11 10.02
C ARG A 201 -16.23 6.95 10.03
N MET A 202 -16.98 6.98 8.94
CA MET A 202 -18.27 7.68 8.87
C MET A 202 -19.36 7.03 9.76
N LYS A 203 -19.24 5.73 10.06
CA LYS A 203 -20.08 5.03 11.07
C LYS A 203 -19.66 5.29 12.52
N GLY A 204 -18.61 6.10 12.75
CA GLY A 204 -18.08 6.38 14.08
C GLY A 204 -17.15 5.30 14.63
N GLU A 205 -16.84 4.26 13.85
CA GLU A 205 -15.96 3.19 14.30
C GLU A 205 -14.53 3.71 14.46
N LYS A 206 -13.96 3.51 15.66
CA LYS A 206 -12.54 3.74 15.90
C LYS A 206 -11.77 2.50 15.47
N ILE A 207 -10.89 2.66 14.48
CA ILE A 207 -9.95 1.62 14.08
C ILE A 207 -8.91 1.51 15.20
N THR A 208 -9.19 0.65 16.18
CA THR A 208 -8.21 0.28 17.21
C THR A 208 -7.49 -0.97 16.76
N LYS A 209 -6.23 -1.15 17.15
CA LYS A 209 -5.48 -2.38 16.87
C LYS A 209 -6.24 -3.62 17.35
N LYS A 210 -6.82 -3.57 18.56
CA LYS A 210 -7.63 -4.67 19.13
C LYS A 210 -8.88 -4.95 18.28
N GLY A 211 -9.62 -3.92 17.88
CA GLY A 211 -10.80 -4.05 17.03
C GLY A 211 -10.45 -4.64 15.66
N PHE A 212 -9.37 -4.17 15.04
CA PHE A 212 -8.88 -4.68 13.76
C PHE A 212 -8.54 -6.18 13.83
N TYR A 213 -7.79 -6.62 14.84
CA TYR A 213 -7.49 -8.05 15.00
C TYR A 213 -8.73 -8.88 15.37
N ALA A 214 -9.67 -8.34 16.14
CA ALA A 214 -10.93 -9.03 16.44
C ALA A 214 -11.77 -9.24 15.18
N GLU A 215 -11.84 -8.23 14.30
CA GLU A 215 -12.48 -8.34 12.99
C GLU A 215 -11.79 -9.37 12.10
N ILE A 216 -10.46 -9.36 12.05
CA ILE A 216 -9.67 -10.39 11.35
C ILE A 216 -10.01 -11.78 11.87
N SER A 217 -9.96 -12.01 13.18
CA SER A 217 -10.27 -13.32 13.76
C SER A 217 -11.71 -13.76 13.49
N LYS A 218 -12.66 -12.81 13.38
CA LYS A 218 -14.04 -13.12 12.98
C LYS A 218 -14.10 -13.56 11.52
N ASN A 219 -13.50 -12.79 10.61
CA ASN A 219 -13.51 -13.06 9.16
C ASN A 219 -12.69 -14.30 8.79
N ALA A 220 -11.61 -14.58 9.53
CA ALA A 220 -10.71 -15.71 9.31
C ALA A 220 -11.43 -17.06 9.37
N LYS A 221 -12.53 -17.17 10.12
CA LYS A 221 -13.33 -18.40 10.21
C LYS A 221 -13.88 -18.87 8.87
N GLU A 222 -14.04 -17.97 7.90
CA GLU A 222 -14.50 -18.31 6.55
C GLU A 222 -13.40 -18.95 5.69
N LEU A 223 -12.12 -18.81 6.06
CA LEU A 223 -10.99 -19.33 5.29
C LEU A 223 -11.01 -20.86 5.13
N LYS A 224 -11.65 -21.57 6.05
CA LYS A 224 -11.82 -23.03 5.95
C LYS A 224 -12.61 -23.48 4.72
N ASN A 225 -13.45 -22.59 4.18
CA ASN A 225 -14.30 -22.84 3.03
C ASN A 225 -13.77 -22.16 1.76
N LYS A 226 -12.58 -21.57 1.80
CA LYS A 226 -12.00 -20.80 0.68
C LYS A 226 -10.68 -21.42 0.25
N THR A 227 -10.35 -21.26 -1.02
CA THR A 227 -9.01 -21.57 -1.53
C THR A 227 -8.12 -20.35 -1.35
N LEU A 228 -7.09 -20.49 -0.51
CA LEU A 228 -6.05 -19.48 -0.38
C LEU A 228 -5.15 -19.50 -1.62
N LEU A 229 -5.11 -18.39 -2.35
CA LEU A 229 -4.24 -18.20 -3.50
C LEU A 229 -2.96 -17.50 -3.07
N VAL A 230 -1.83 -18.11 -3.45
CA VAL A 230 -0.49 -17.63 -3.13
C VAL A 230 0.32 -17.51 -4.42
N LYS A 231 0.88 -16.32 -4.68
CA LYS A 231 1.81 -16.14 -5.81
C LYS A 231 3.09 -16.94 -5.54
N ASN A 232 3.48 -17.79 -6.49
CA ASN A 232 4.75 -18.52 -6.43
C ASN A 232 5.93 -17.55 -6.28
N SER A 233 5.89 -16.45 -7.03
CA SER A 233 6.87 -15.37 -6.99
C SER A 233 6.99 -14.73 -5.60
N SER A 234 5.97 -14.79 -4.75
CA SER A 234 5.97 -14.14 -3.44
C SER A 234 6.51 -15.02 -2.31
N LEU A 235 6.73 -16.33 -2.53
CA LEU A 235 7.33 -17.20 -1.53
C LEU A 235 8.86 -17.02 -1.46
N HIS A 236 9.40 -17.02 -0.25
CA HIS A 236 10.85 -17.09 -0.07
C HIS A 236 11.37 -18.46 -0.49
N LYS A 237 12.53 -18.54 -1.15
CA LYS A 237 13.11 -19.80 -1.66
C LYS A 237 13.27 -20.94 -0.64
N LYS A 238 13.35 -20.60 0.65
CA LYS A 238 13.43 -21.58 1.77
C LYS A 238 12.06 -21.97 2.35
N PHE A 239 10.97 -21.48 1.80
CA PHE A 239 9.61 -21.76 2.23
C PHE A 239 8.84 -22.42 1.09
N SER A 240 8.91 -23.74 1.05
CA SER A 240 8.29 -24.58 0.03
C SER A 240 6.77 -24.66 0.17
N PHE A 241 6.10 -25.05 -0.90
CA PHE A 241 4.66 -25.31 -0.87
C PHE A 241 4.26 -26.44 0.09
N SER A 242 5.14 -27.43 0.31
CA SER A 242 4.92 -28.48 1.31
C SER A 242 4.91 -27.91 2.73
N GLN A 243 5.86 -27.04 3.08
CA GLN A 243 5.86 -26.34 4.37
C GLN A 243 4.61 -25.47 4.52
N LEU A 244 4.18 -24.80 3.45
CA LEU A 244 2.98 -23.99 3.45
C LEU A 244 1.73 -24.83 3.77
N LYS A 245 1.55 -26.00 3.12
CA LYS A 245 0.46 -26.94 3.41
C LYS A 245 0.51 -27.52 4.83
N LYS A 246 1.70 -27.69 5.42
CA LYS A 246 1.83 -28.12 6.82
C LYS A 246 1.33 -27.05 7.80
N LEU A 247 1.53 -25.78 7.47
CA LEU A 247 1.10 -24.65 8.31
C LEU A 247 -0.36 -24.25 8.10
N TYR A 248 -0.93 -24.53 6.93
CA TYR A 248 -2.29 -24.14 6.56
C TYR A 248 -3.09 -25.34 6.09
N LYS A 249 -4.03 -25.80 6.92
CA LYS A 249 -4.76 -27.07 6.74
C LYS A 249 -5.92 -27.00 5.74
N TYR A 250 -6.29 -25.79 5.30
CA TYR A 250 -7.42 -25.57 4.39
C TYR A 250 -6.97 -25.54 2.92
N PRO A 251 -7.90 -25.51 1.94
CA PRO A 251 -7.56 -25.48 0.54
C PRO A 251 -6.60 -24.33 0.19
N VAL A 252 -5.50 -24.66 -0.50
CA VAL A 252 -4.46 -23.69 -0.85
C VAL A 252 -3.85 -24.04 -2.20
N LYS A 253 -3.64 -23.02 -3.03
CA LYS A 253 -3.09 -23.15 -4.37
C LYS A 253 -1.96 -22.15 -4.58
N LEU A 254 -0.83 -22.69 -5.03
CA LEU A 254 0.26 -21.87 -5.54
C LEU A 254 -0.02 -21.55 -7.02
N VAL A 255 0.08 -20.28 -7.39
CA VAL A 255 -0.28 -19.81 -8.74
C VAL A 255 0.81 -18.91 -9.32
N THR A 256 0.83 -18.79 -10.64
CA THR A 256 1.63 -17.78 -11.36
C THR A 256 1.07 -16.38 -11.13
N ASP A 257 1.85 -15.33 -11.46
CA ASP A 257 1.38 -13.95 -11.34
C ASP A 257 0.17 -13.67 -12.26
N VAL A 258 0.18 -14.24 -13.49
CA VAL A 258 -0.91 -14.12 -14.46
C VAL A 258 -2.20 -14.78 -13.96
N GLU A 259 -2.11 -16.01 -13.45
CA GLU A 259 -3.27 -16.69 -12.86
C GLU A 259 -3.79 -15.94 -11.63
N TYR A 260 -2.90 -15.45 -10.78
CA TYR A 260 -3.28 -14.71 -9.58
C TYR A 260 -4.08 -13.46 -9.92
N GLU A 261 -3.64 -12.68 -10.91
CA GLU A 261 -4.37 -11.51 -11.38
C GLU A 261 -5.72 -11.88 -11.99
N LYS A 262 -5.79 -12.97 -12.77
CA LYS A 262 -7.06 -13.48 -13.30
C LYS A 262 -8.06 -13.77 -12.18
N TYR A 263 -7.68 -14.59 -11.19
CA TYR A 263 -8.57 -14.88 -10.06
C TYR A 263 -8.95 -13.61 -9.28
N PHE A 264 -8.04 -12.64 -9.16
CA PHE A 264 -8.30 -11.38 -8.47
C PHE A 264 -9.34 -10.51 -9.21
N LYS A 265 -9.38 -10.57 -10.54
CA LYS A 265 -10.39 -9.91 -11.38
C LYS A 265 -11.77 -10.56 -11.24
N GLU A 266 -11.83 -11.88 -11.06
CA GLU A 266 -13.09 -12.65 -10.96
C GLU A 266 -13.95 -12.31 -9.73
N GLU A 267 -13.38 -11.76 -8.66
CA GLU A 267 -14.13 -11.37 -7.44
C GLU A 267 -14.90 -12.53 -6.78
N SER A 268 -14.47 -13.77 -7.00
CA SER A 268 -15.15 -14.94 -6.43
C SER A 268 -15.05 -14.98 -4.90
N SER A 269 -16.17 -15.32 -4.26
CA SER A 269 -16.24 -15.61 -2.83
C SER A 269 -15.51 -16.89 -2.44
N ASP A 270 -15.12 -17.73 -3.40
CA ASP A 270 -14.45 -19.00 -3.15
C ASP A 270 -12.94 -18.83 -2.92
N TYR A 271 -12.40 -17.64 -3.21
CA TYR A 271 -10.98 -17.34 -3.13
C TYR A 271 -10.65 -16.36 -2.00
N ALA A 272 -9.47 -16.56 -1.42
CA ALA A 272 -8.80 -15.60 -0.56
C ALA A 272 -7.39 -15.36 -1.10
N PHE A 273 -6.87 -14.14 -0.95
CA PHE A 273 -5.64 -13.70 -1.59
C PHE A 273 -4.58 -13.36 -0.54
N LEU A 274 -3.42 -14.02 -0.61
CA LEU A 274 -2.26 -13.68 0.20
C LEU A 274 -1.48 -12.53 -0.44
N LEU A 275 -1.43 -11.39 0.23
CA LEU A 275 -0.75 -10.18 -0.21
C LEU A 275 0.41 -9.83 0.72
N VAL A 276 1.38 -9.11 0.17
CA VAL A 276 2.48 -8.51 0.93
C VAL A 276 2.39 -7.01 0.76
N ILE A 277 2.33 -6.25 1.85
CA ILE A 277 2.12 -4.80 1.83
C ILE A 277 3.29 -4.10 2.52
N PRO A 278 3.92 -3.11 1.89
CA PRO A 278 4.91 -2.29 2.55
C PRO A 278 4.25 -1.49 3.67
N THR A 279 4.82 -1.57 4.85
CA THR A 279 4.45 -0.80 6.03
C THR A 279 5.66 0.04 6.40
N VAL A 280 5.48 1.35 6.37
CA VAL A 280 6.58 2.30 6.55
C VAL A 280 6.63 2.73 7.99
N SER A 281 7.79 2.60 8.61
CA SER A 281 8.14 3.29 9.85
C SER A 281 9.03 4.49 9.53
N SER A 282 9.29 5.35 10.51
CA SER A 282 10.19 6.50 10.34
C SER A 282 11.58 6.08 9.83
N THR A 283 12.08 4.92 10.25
CA THR A 283 13.46 4.47 10.03
C THR A 283 13.63 3.24 9.13
N THR A 284 12.54 2.61 8.69
CA THR A 284 12.60 1.43 7.80
C THR A 284 11.25 1.15 7.11
N VAL A 285 11.29 0.55 5.93
CA VAL A 285 10.14 -0.09 5.30
C VAL A 285 10.18 -1.57 5.68
N ILE A 286 9.07 -2.06 6.22
CA ILE A 286 8.88 -3.47 6.58
C ILE A 286 7.72 -4.03 5.75
N PHE A 287 7.75 -5.30 5.43
CA PHE A 287 6.71 -5.93 4.61
C PHE A 287 5.79 -6.74 5.51
N SER A 288 4.56 -6.27 5.64
CA SER A 288 3.48 -6.99 6.31
C SER A 288 2.86 -7.98 5.34
N THR A 289 2.37 -9.10 5.84
CA THR A 289 1.62 -10.08 5.03
C THR A 289 0.17 -10.05 5.48
N CYS A 290 -0.77 -10.09 4.54
CA CYS A 290 -2.19 -10.18 4.86
C CYS A 290 -2.91 -11.16 3.95
N ILE A 291 -4.03 -11.68 4.44
CA ILE A 291 -5.00 -12.43 3.63
C ILE A 291 -6.23 -11.53 3.49
N ILE A 292 -6.72 -11.37 2.27
CA ILE A 292 -7.98 -10.68 2.00
C ILE A 292 -8.98 -11.61 1.31
N ASP A 293 -10.26 -11.38 1.58
CA ASP A 293 -11.36 -12.03 0.87
C ASP A 293 -11.41 -11.60 -0.60
N GLY A 294 -11.66 -12.54 -1.52
CA GLY A 294 -11.71 -12.26 -2.96
C GLY A 294 -12.86 -11.35 -3.38
N ALA A 295 -14.05 -11.62 -2.85
CA ALA A 295 -15.25 -10.85 -3.18
C ALA A 295 -15.25 -9.49 -2.47
N SER A 296 -15.22 -9.51 -1.14
CA SER A 296 -15.44 -8.33 -0.29
C SER A 296 -14.18 -7.52 0.01
N GLY A 297 -12.98 -8.08 -0.18
CA GLY A 297 -11.72 -7.43 0.18
C GLY A 297 -11.47 -7.30 1.69
N LYS A 298 -12.32 -7.90 2.54
CA LYS A 298 -12.15 -7.89 4.00
C LYS A 298 -10.85 -8.57 4.40
N TYR A 299 -10.18 -8.04 5.42
CA TYR A 299 -9.02 -8.70 6.02
C TYR A 299 -9.44 -9.98 6.75
N MET A 300 -8.78 -11.09 6.41
CA MET A 300 -8.95 -12.42 7.00
C MET A 300 -7.68 -12.92 7.69
N GLY A 301 -6.56 -12.24 7.49
CA GLY A 301 -5.29 -12.51 8.17
C GLY A 301 -4.37 -11.32 8.06
N PHE A 302 -3.55 -11.09 9.09
CA PHE A 302 -2.55 -10.02 9.06
C PHE A 302 -1.38 -10.37 9.98
N ALA A 303 -0.16 -10.24 9.48
CA ALA A 303 1.06 -10.35 10.26
C ALA A 303 2.06 -9.28 9.85
N MET A 304 2.66 -8.67 10.87
CA MET A 304 3.88 -7.89 10.70
C MET A 304 5.10 -8.76 11.01
N PRO A 305 6.29 -8.41 10.49
CA PRO A 305 7.53 -9.01 10.97
C PRO A 305 7.67 -8.85 12.48
N SER A 306 8.29 -9.83 13.17
CA SER A 306 8.56 -9.72 14.61
C SER A 306 9.43 -8.49 14.92
N MET A 307 9.29 -7.89 16.10
CA MET A 307 10.09 -6.72 16.51
C MET A 307 11.60 -6.91 16.40
N GLY A 308 12.14 -8.10 16.73
CA GLY A 308 13.56 -8.39 16.50
C GLY A 308 13.94 -8.36 15.02
N GLY A 309 13.03 -8.79 14.14
CA GLY A 309 13.17 -8.64 12.69
C GLY A 309 13.12 -7.17 12.24
N MET A 310 12.29 -6.35 12.86
CA MET A 310 12.24 -4.90 12.61
C MET A 310 13.55 -4.21 13.04
N LEU A 311 14.04 -4.51 14.25
CA LEU A 311 15.30 -3.95 14.76
C LEU A 311 16.51 -4.40 13.94
N LEU A 312 16.56 -5.68 13.54
CA LEU A 312 17.60 -6.18 12.65
C LEU A 312 17.52 -5.50 11.28
N SER A 313 16.33 -5.30 10.71
CA SER A 313 16.19 -4.59 9.42
C SER A 313 16.66 -3.14 9.49
N ALA A 314 16.46 -2.46 10.63
CA ALA A 314 16.98 -1.11 10.86
C ALA A 314 18.52 -1.10 10.93
N ASN A 315 19.12 -2.06 11.66
CA ASN A 315 20.55 -2.08 11.96
C ASN A 315 21.41 -2.68 10.83
N THR A 316 21.02 -3.80 10.22
CA THR A 316 21.83 -4.48 9.16
C THR A 316 21.76 -3.79 7.80
N GLY A 317 21.00 -2.71 7.71
CA GLY A 317 21.07 -1.83 6.57
C GLY A 317 20.37 -2.35 5.33
N GLY A 318 19.26 -3.05 5.50
CA GLY A 318 18.35 -3.33 4.39
C GLY A 318 19.04 -3.93 3.16
N ILE A 319 20.18 -4.62 3.32
CA ILE A 319 20.73 -5.46 2.27
C ILE A 319 19.94 -6.77 2.28
N SER A 320 18.62 -6.67 2.29
CA SER A 320 17.85 -7.59 1.50
C SER A 320 18.13 -7.17 0.06
N THR A 321 19.00 -7.90 -0.61
CA THR A 321 19.06 -7.91 -2.07
C THR A 321 17.62 -7.82 -2.59
N ILE A 322 17.36 -6.92 -3.54
CA ILE A 322 16.01 -6.56 -4.05
C ILE A 322 15.14 -7.81 -4.32
N GLY A 323 15.73 -8.98 -4.59
CA GLY A 323 15.04 -10.27 -4.73
C GLY A 323 14.47 -10.94 -3.46
N ASN A 324 14.82 -10.53 -2.24
CA ASN A 324 14.27 -11.08 -0.98
C ASN A 324 13.28 -10.15 -0.27
N ILE A 325 13.14 -8.92 -0.76
CA ILE A 325 12.18 -7.93 -0.27
C ILE A 325 10.77 -8.38 -0.66
N GLY A 326 9.83 -8.24 0.27
CA GLY A 326 8.44 -8.64 0.03
C GLY A 326 8.21 -10.16 -0.14
N LYS A 327 9.19 -11.01 0.18
CA LYS A 327 9.01 -12.46 0.16
C LYS A 327 8.43 -12.98 1.47
N ILE A 328 7.43 -13.85 1.38
CA ILE A 328 6.78 -14.51 2.51
C ILE A 328 7.72 -15.58 3.05
N LYS A 329 8.05 -15.47 4.34
CA LYS A 329 8.86 -16.44 5.08
C LYS A 329 7.94 -17.33 5.92
N GLU A 330 8.36 -18.57 6.15
CA GLU A 330 7.64 -19.56 6.97
C GLU A 330 7.21 -18.98 8.33
N LYS A 331 8.15 -18.33 9.05
CA LYS A 331 7.88 -17.72 10.36
C LYS A 331 6.81 -16.62 10.29
N THR A 332 6.86 -15.75 9.27
CA THR A 332 5.86 -14.67 9.09
C THR A 332 4.49 -15.25 8.79
N PHE A 333 4.43 -16.26 7.90
CA PHE A 333 3.19 -16.94 7.56
C PHE A 333 2.60 -17.67 8.78
N SER A 334 3.42 -18.43 9.52
CA SER A 334 2.99 -19.11 10.76
C SER A 334 2.41 -18.12 11.79
N ASN A 335 3.05 -16.96 11.98
CA ASN A 335 2.53 -15.93 12.89
C ASN A 335 1.18 -15.37 12.44
N MET A 336 0.98 -15.22 11.12
CA MET A 336 -0.28 -14.76 10.55
C MET A 336 -1.41 -15.76 10.83
N ILE A 337 -1.16 -17.04 10.58
CA ILE A 337 -2.13 -18.13 10.84
C ILE A 337 -2.51 -18.15 12.34
N LYS A 338 -1.51 -18.07 13.23
CA LYS A 338 -1.75 -17.97 14.68
C LYS A 338 -2.61 -16.77 15.07
N THR A 339 -2.33 -15.60 14.49
CA THR A 339 -3.07 -14.36 14.81
C THR A 339 -4.51 -14.40 14.30
N ALA A 340 -4.73 -15.09 13.18
CA ALA A 340 -6.06 -15.30 12.62
C ALA A 340 -6.85 -16.40 13.36
N ASN A 341 -6.23 -17.14 14.31
CA ASN A 341 -6.83 -18.24 15.07
C ASN A 341 -7.38 -19.37 14.17
N ILE A 342 -6.61 -19.77 13.16
CA ILE A 342 -7.02 -20.75 12.14
C ILE A 342 -6.06 -21.92 11.96
#